data_AF-A0A537ARP5-F1
#
_entry.id   AF-A0A537ARP5-F1
#
_cell.length_a   1.000
_cell.length_b   1.000
_cell.length_c   1.000
_cell.angle_alpha   90.00
_cell.angle_beta   90.00
_cell.angle_gamma   90.00
#
_symmetry.space_group_name_H-M   'P 1'
#
loop_
_entity.id
_entity.type
_entity.pdbx_description
1 polymer ?
#
loop_
_entity_poly.entity_id
_entity_poly.type
_entity_poly.pdbx_seq_one_letter_code
_entity_poly.pdbx_strand_id
1 'polypeptide(L)'
;MDHRALAALIIRVAGLLAIVSAITYATKSFGPFFVADTAQKVGVELLLASAFVSVVIPIALGLVLVYFPGMITTRVLRIEGLESGSESDTKALQRVAFTTIGLWLTLYAVIDAVYFYSRARLYFRFFQDMPAYSKLPPLSPDDFGGLLASGLQLIIGLWLLIGNRAIVNVLTRLRG
;
A
#
# COMPACT_ATOMS: atom_id res chain seq x y z
N MET A 1 26.91 -8.53 -10.87
CA MET A 1 25.94 -8.15 -9.82
C MET A 1 25.54 -9.40 -9.07
N ASP A 2 25.61 -9.36 -7.75
CA ASP A 2 25.38 -10.52 -6.91
C ASP A 2 23.89 -10.92 -6.91
N HIS A 3 23.56 -12.10 -7.45
CA HIS A 3 22.18 -12.54 -7.67
C HIS A 3 21.37 -12.59 -6.36
N ARG A 4 22.03 -12.84 -5.23
CA ARG A 4 21.41 -12.84 -3.89
C ARG A 4 20.98 -11.43 -3.45
N ALA A 5 21.79 -10.41 -3.74
CA ALA A 5 21.46 -9.03 -3.39
C ALA A 5 20.23 -8.54 -4.17
N LEU A 6 20.14 -8.93 -5.45
CA LEU A 6 18.98 -8.63 -6.30
C LEU A 6 17.74 -9.39 -5.82
N ALA A 7 17.85 -10.70 -5.53
CA ALA A 7 16.73 -11.47 -5.00
C ALA A 7 16.23 -10.92 -3.65
N ALA A 8 17.14 -10.57 -2.74
CA ALA A 8 16.80 -9.96 -1.46
C ALA A 8 16.15 -8.58 -1.63
N LEU A 9 16.57 -7.80 -2.64
CA LEU A 9 15.92 -6.55 -2.97
C LEU A 9 14.49 -6.77 -3.46
N ILE A 10 14.28 -7.68 -4.42
CA ILE A 10 12.94 -8.01 -4.94
C ILE A 10 12.01 -8.43 -3.81
N ILE A 11 12.48 -9.29 -2.90
CA ILE A 11 11.69 -9.73 -1.75
C ILE A 11 11.29 -8.56 -0.85
N ARG A 12 12.18 -7.59 -0.60
CA ARG A 12 11.84 -6.39 0.19
C ARG A 12 10.83 -5.51 -0.52
N VAL A 13 11.00 -5.34 -1.83
CA VAL A 13 10.07 -4.58 -2.66
C VAL A 13 8.68 -5.21 -2.61
N ALA A 14 8.60 -6.53 -2.78
CA ALA A 14 7.36 -7.29 -2.66
C ALA A 14 6.74 -7.15 -1.27
N GLY A 15 7.56 -7.24 -0.20
CA GLY A 15 7.10 -7.03 1.17
C GLY A 15 6.55 -5.63 1.43
N LEU A 16 7.22 -4.59 0.94
CA LEU A 16 6.72 -3.21 1.03
C LEU A 16 5.41 -3.04 0.26
N LEU A 17 5.33 -3.57 -0.97
CA LEU A 17 4.10 -3.55 -1.75
C LEU A 17 2.96 -4.24 -1.01
N ALA A 18 3.21 -5.39 -0.39
CA ALA A 18 2.22 -6.09 0.43
C ALA A 18 1.73 -5.23 1.60
N ILE A 19 2.62 -4.52 2.30
CA ILE A 19 2.24 -3.59 3.39
C ILE A 19 1.37 -2.45 2.84
N VAL A 20 1.78 -1.81 1.75
CA VAL A 20 1.05 -0.69 1.16
C VAL A 20 -0.33 -1.14 0.68
N SER A 21 -0.40 -2.29 0.00
CA SER A 21 -1.66 -2.90 -0.41
C SER A 21 -2.54 -3.21 0.79
N ALA A 22 -1.99 -3.80 1.86
CA ALA A 22 -2.74 -4.12 3.07
C ALA A 22 -3.37 -2.88 3.71
N ILE A 23 -2.60 -1.78 3.84
CA ILE A 23 -3.09 -0.51 4.37
C ILE A 23 -4.17 0.09 3.46
N THR A 24 -3.97 0.01 2.14
CA THR A 24 -4.95 0.48 1.17
C THR A 24 -6.26 -0.31 1.28
N TYR A 25 -6.19 -1.64 1.32
CA TYR A 25 -7.37 -2.50 1.45
C TYR A 25 -8.04 -2.36 2.81
N ALA A 26 -7.27 -2.07 3.87
CA ALA A 26 -7.81 -1.76 5.20
C ALA A 26 -8.84 -0.64 5.12
N THR A 27 -8.50 0.47 4.45
CA THR A 27 -9.42 1.62 4.32
C THR A 27 -10.71 1.27 3.59
N LYS A 28 -10.64 0.39 2.59
CA LYS A 28 -11.83 -0.10 1.87
C LYS A 28 -12.67 -1.01 2.74
N SER A 29 -12.05 -1.83 3.60
CA SER A 29 -12.75 -2.72 4.52
C SER A 29 -13.53 -1.99 5.63
N PHE A 30 -13.26 -0.70 5.87
CA PHE A 30 -14.02 0.10 6.81
C PHE A 30 -15.37 0.62 6.26
N GLY A 31 -15.59 0.57 4.94
CA GLY A 31 -16.84 1.02 4.31
C GLY A 31 -18.12 0.47 4.97
N PRO A 32 -18.23 -0.85 5.20
CA PRO A 32 -19.40 -1.46 5.83
C PRO A 32 -19.75 -0.95 7.23
N PHE A 33 -18.77 -0.41 8.00
CA PHE A 33 -19.03 0.13 9.34
C PHE A 33 -19.87 1.41 9.31
N PHE A 34 -19.88 2.13 8.18
CA PHE A 34 -20.66 3.35 8.02
C PHE A 34 -22.09 3.09 7.53
N VAL A 35 -22.45 1.82 7.27
CA VAL A 35 -23.81 1.40 6.90
C VAL A 35 -24.47 0.73 8.10
N ALA A 36 -25.35 1.46 8.78
CA ALA A 36 -26.00 1.00 10.01
C ALA A 36 -26.70 -0.37 9.86
N ASP A 37 -27.30 -0.62 8.69
CA ASP A 37 -28.03 -1.87 8.40
C ASP A 37 -27.08 -3.09 8.28
N THR A 38 -25.86 -2.89 7.79
CA THR A 38 -24.84 -3.95 7.66
C THR A 38 -24.24 -4.29 9.03
N ALA A 39 -23.94 -3.27 9.83
CA ALA A 39 -23.38 -3.44 11.18
C ALA A 39 -24.35 -4.22 12.10
N GLN A 40 -25.65 -3.98 11.96
CA GLN A 40 -26.68 -4.66 12.76
C GLN A 40 -26.90 -6.12 12.35
N LYS A 41 -26.76 -6.46 11.06
CA LYS A 41 -26.96 -7.83 10.55
C LYS A 41 -25.77 -8.75 10.79
N VAL A 42 -24.56 -8.24 10.63
CA VAL A 42 -23.32 -9.04 10.70
C VAL A 42 -22.75 -9.09 12.12
N GLY A 43 -23.01 -8.07 12.93
CA GLY A 43 -22.43 -7.90 14.24
C GLY A 43 -21.06 -7.21 14.17
N VAL A 44 -20.85 -6.23 15.06
CA VAL A 44 -19.64 -5.40 15.10
C VAL A 44 -18.38 -6.24 15.38
N GLU A 45 -18.51 -7.30 16.18
CA GLU A 45 -17.40 -8.20 16.53
C GLU A 45 -16.84 -8.94 15.31
N LEU A 46 -17.72 -9.48 14.45
CA LEU A 46 -17.30 -10.22 13.26
C LEU A 46 -16.69 -9.27 12.21
N LEU A 47 -17.25 -8.06 12.08
CA LEU A 47 -16.68 -7.01 11.22
C LEU A 47 -15.28 -6.58 11.71
N LEU A 48 -15.10 -6.38 13.02
CA LEU A 48 -13.79 -6.06 13.59
C LEU A 48 -12.79 -7.22 13.41
N ALA A 49 -13.21 -8.47 13.63
CA ALA A 49 -12.35 -9.63 13.45
C ALA A 49 -11.90 -9.78 11.99
N SER A 50 -12.82 -9.65 11.03
CA SER A 50 -12.50 -9.72 9.60
C SER A 50 -11.59 -8.58 9.14
N ALA A 51 -11.85 -7.34 9.60
CA ALA A 51 -10.97 -6.20 9.33
C ALA A 51 -9.57 -6.41 9.94
N PHE A 52 -9.50 -6.89 11.18
CA PHE A 52 -8.23 -7.17 11.84
C PHE A 52 -7.42 -8.24 11.10
N VAL A 53 -8.03 -9.37 10.76
CA VAL A 53 -7.37 -10.47 10.04
C VAL A 53 -6.87 -10.01 8.66
N SER A 54 -7.69 -9.25 7.94
CA SER A 54 -7.37 -8.75 6.59
C SER A 54 -6.21 -7.74 6.58
N VAL A 55 -5.93 -7.10 7.70
CA VAL A 55 -4.87 -6.09 7.83
C VAL A 55 -3.62 -6.65 8.48
N VAL A 56 -3.78 -7.38 9.58
CA VAL A 56 -2.67 -7.84 10.40
C VAL A 56 -1.85 -8.92 9.70
N ILE A 57 -2.50 -9.90 9.06
CA ILE A 57 -1.77 -10.99 8.39
C ILE A 57 -0.91 -10.45 7.25
N PRO A 58 -1.43 -9.65 6.30
CA PRO A 58 -0.60 -9.14 5.20
C PRO A 58 0.48 -8.17 5.66
N ILE A 59 0.22 -7.33 6.67
CA ILE A 59 1.25 -6.47 7.25
C ILE A 59 2.35 -7.30 7.90
N ALA A 60 2.00 -8.31 8.70
CA ALA A 60 2.98 -9.19 9.33
C ALA A 60 3.84 -9.91 8.29
N LEU A 61 3.22 -10.47 7.24
CA LEU A 61 3.94 -11.10 6.13
C LEU A 61 4.85 -10.11 5.39
N GLY A 62 4.34 -8.92 5.09
CA GLY A 62 5.11 -7.86 4.45
C GLY A 62 6.31 -7.42 5.31
N LEU A 63 6.14 -7.29 6.62
CA LEU A 63 7.22 -6.99 7.56
C LEU A 63 8.26 -8.12 7.55
N VAL A 64 7.83 -9.38 7.61
CA VAL A 64 8.75 -10.53 7.56
C VAL A 64 9.58 -10.51 6.26
N LEU A 65 8.96 -10.22 5.12
CA LEU A 65 9.63 -10.10 3.83
C LEU A 65 10.65 -8.93 3.80
N VAL A 66 10.31 -7.78 4.39
CA VAL A 66 11.18 -6.59 4.42
C VAL A 66 12.37 -6.79 5.38
N TYR A 67 12.13 -7.36 6.55
CA TYR A 67 13.13 -7.51 7.61
C TYR A 67 14.01 -8.75 7.45
N PHE A 68 13.44 -9.88 6.97
CA PHE A 68 14.14 -11.16 6.85
C PHE A 68 14.28 -11.69 5.39
N PRO A 69 14.68 -10.87 4.40
CA PRO A 69 14.85 -11.33 3.03
C PRO A 69 15.98 -12.36 2.90
N GLY A 70 16.98 -12.30 3.80
CA GLY A 70 18.06 -13.28 3.88
C GLY A 70 17.56 -14.68 4.23
N MET A 71 16.62 -14.81 5.17
CA MET A 71 16.06 -16.09 5.56
C MET A 71 15.34 -16.76 4.39
N ILE A 72 14.62 -15.98 3.59
CA ILE A 72 13.87 -16.46 2.43
C ILE A 72 14.81 -16.82 1.29
N THR A 73 15.76 -15.95 0.94
CA THR A 73 16.73 -16.24 -0.12
C THR A 73 17.57 -17.48 0.20
N THR A 74 17.99 -17.67 1.44
CA THR A 74 18.83 -18.82 1.81
C THR A 74 18.04 -20.12 1.92
N ARG A 75 16.82 -20.11 2.49
CA ARG A 75 16.02 -21.34 2.63
C ARG A 75 15.28 -21.76 1.36
N VAL A 76 14.80 -20.80 0.58
CA VAL A 76 13.94 -21.07 -0.58
C VAL A 76 14.72 -21.17 -1.88
N LEU A 77 15.71 -20.29 -2.11
CA LEU A 77 16.45 -20.26 -3.37
C LEU A 77 17.74 -21.10 -3.35
N ARG A 78 18.19 -21.61 -2.18
CA ARG A 78 19.40 -22.44 -1.99
C ARG A 78 20.57 -22.02 -2.90
N ILE A 79 20.86 -20.72 -2.95
CA ILE A 79 21.98 -20.20 -3.73
C ILE A 79 23.26 -20.45 -2.91
N GLU A 80 23.90 -21.60 -3.13
CA GLU A 80 25.17 -21.98 -2.52
C GLU A 80 26.34 -21.29 -3.26
N GLY A 81 27.32 -20.76 -2.52
CA GLY A 81 28.64 -20.41 -3.07
C GLY A 81 28.95 -18.95 -3.41
N LEU A 82 28.22 -17.94 -2.91
CA LEU A 82 28.54 -16.53 -3.16
C LEU A 82 28.70 -15.73 -1.87
N GLU A 83 29.94 -15.29 -1.63
CA GLU A 83 30.33 -14.39 -0.54
C GLU A 83 29.54 -13.08 -0.60
N SER A 84 29.23 -12.51 0.57
CA SER A 84 28.46 -11.28 0.73
C SER A 84 29.02 -10.15 -0.12
N GLY A 85 28.40 -9.88 -1.28
CA GLY A 85 28.73 -8.71 -2.09
C GLY A 85 28.67 -7.42 -1.28
N SER A 86 29.62 -6.51 -1.57
CA SER A 86 29.78 -5.21 -0.92
C SER A 86 28.45 -4.51 -0.66
N GLU A 87 28.16 -4.19 0.61
CA GLU A 87 26.94 -3.50 1.04
C GLU A 87 26.70 -2.17 0.32
N SER A 88 27.75 -1.58 -0.26
CA SER A 88 27.70 -0.29 -0.96
C SER A 88 26.78 -0.34 -2.20
N ASP A 89 26.89 -1.36 -3.04
CA ASP A 89 26.12 -1.45 -4.30
C ASP A 89 24.63 -1.70 -4.06
N THR A 90 24.29 -2.39 -2.98
CA THR A 90 22.89 -2.71 -2.66
C THR A 90 22.10 -1.45 -2.25
N LYS A 91 22.77 -0.42 -1.71
CA LYS A 91 22.11 0.84 -1.29
C LYS A 91 21.62 1.64 -2.48
N ALA A 92 22.39 1.70 -3.56
CA ALA A 92 21.98 2.40 -4.78
C ALA A 92 20.74 1.73 -5.40
N LEU A 93 20.76 0.39 -5.49
CA LEU A 93 19.65 -0.38 -6.06
C LEU A 93 18.38 -0.29 -5.20
N GLN A 94 18.50 -0.29 -3.87
CA GLN A 94 17.37 -0.04 -2.96
C GLN A 94 16.73 1.33 -3.18
N ARG A 95 17.55 2.38 -3.36
CA ARG A 95 17.04 3.73 -3.63
C ARG A 95 16.28 3.79 -4.95
N VAL A 96 16.80 3.15 -6.00
CA VAL A 96 16.10 3.08 -7.29
C VAL A 96 14.77 2.35 -7.11
N ALA A 97 14.77 1.19 -6.47
CA ALA A 97 13.54 0.41 -6.26
C ALA A 97 12.47 1.17 -5.46
N PHE A 98 12.84 1.80 -4.33
CA PHE A 98 11.90 2.58 -3.52
C PHE A 98 11.39 3.82 -4.27
N THR A 99 12.26 4.49 -5.03
CA THR A 99 11.86 5.61 -5.89
C THR A 99 10.86 5.15 -6.95
N THR A 100 11.11 4.02 -7.62
CA THR A 100 10.20 3.48 -8.65
C THR A 100 8.85 3.11 -8.07
N ILE A 101 8.80 2.45 -6.90
CA ILE A 101 7.54 2.12 -6.22
C ILE A 101 6.82 3.38 -5.79
N GLY A 102 7.54 4.34 -5.20
CA GLY A 102 6.98 5.62 -4.78
C GLY A 102 6.38 6.40 -5.96
N LEU A 103 7.07 6.43 -7.10
CA LEU A 103 6.57 7.03 -8.33
C LEU A 103 5.31 6.33 -8.82
N TRP A 104 5.33 5.00 -8.87
CA TRP A 104 4.18 4.21 -9.32
C TRP A 104 2.94 4.45 -8.45
N LEU A 105 3.09 4.40 -7.12
CA LEU A 105 2.00 4.70 -6.17
C LEU A 105 1.48 6.13 -6.32
N THR A 106 2.38 7.10 -6.51
CA THR A 106 2.01 8.51 -6.70
C THR A 106 1.19 8.69 -7.98
N LEU A 107 1.64 8.11 -9.09
CA LEU A 107 0.91 8.16 -10.36
C LEU A 107 -0.46 7.49 -10.24
N TYR A 108 -0.53 6.32 -9.60
CA TYR A 108 -1.79 5.61 -9.42
C TYR A 108 -2.79 6.42 -8.57
N ALA A 109 -2.33 7.00 -7.46
CA ALA A 109 -3.17 7.84 -6.61
C ALA A 109 -3.64 9.13 -7.32
N VAL A 110 -2.80 9.72 -8.19
CA VAL A 110 -3.20 10.87 -9.01
C VAL A 110 -4.27 10.46 -10.04
N ILE A 111 -4.13 9.30 -10.68
CA ILE A 111 -5.14 8.77 -11.60
C ILE A 111 -6.46 8.55 -10.87
N ASP A 112 -6.44 7.93 -9.68
CA ASP A 112 -7.64 7.72 -8.87
C ASP A 112 -8.28 9.05 -8.44
N ALA A 113 -7.47 10.04 -8.03
CA ALA A 113 -7.98 11.38 -7.69
C ALA A 113 -8.67 12.05 -8.89
N VAL A 114 -8.08 11.95 -10.09
CA VAL A 114 -8.70 12.46 -11.32
C VAL A 114 -10.00 11.71 -11.64
N TYR A 115 -10.04 10.39 -11.42
CA TYR A 115 -11.25 9.59 -11.59
C TYR A 115 -12.37 10.05 -10.66
N PHE A 116 -12.11 10.17 -9.34
CA PHE A 116 -13.10 10.61 -8.37
C PHE A 116 -13.56 12.05 -8.64
N TYR A 117 -12.65 12.95 -8.99
CA TYR A 117 -12.97 14.32 -9.37
C TYR A 117 -13.86 14.37 -10.63
N SER A 118 -13.50 13.62 -11.67
CA SER A 118 -14.26 13.57 -12.92
C SER A 118 -15.65 12.99 -12.72
N ARG A 119 -15.76 11.92 -11.92
CA ARG A 119 -17.05 11.32 -11.57
C ARG A 119 -17.94 12.29 -10.80
N ALA A 120 -17.39 12.99 -9.80
CA ALA A 120 -18.13 14.02 -9.05
C ALA A 120 -18.61 15.13 -10.00
N ARG A 121 -17.74 15.63 -10.88
CA ARG A 121 -18.08 16.71 -11.82
C ARG A 121 -19.12 16.29 -12.86
N LEU A 122 -19.01 15.07 -13.39
CA LEU A 122 -20.02 14.52 -14.30
C LEU A 122 -21.36 14.38 -13.59
N TYR A 123 -21.37 13.88 -12.35
CA TYR A 123 -22.60 13.78 -11.57
C TYR A 123 -23.28 15.14 -11.40
N PHE A 124 -22.53 16.17 -10.98
CA PHE A 124 -23.07 17.53 -10.88
C PHE A 124 -23.67 17.99 -12.21
N ARG A 125 -22.98 17.78 -13.33
CA ARG A 125 -23.44 18.26 -14.63
C ARG A 125 -24.72 17.57 -15.13
N PHE A 126 -24.91 16.29 -14.84
CA PHE A 126 -26.07 15.53 -15.35
C PHE A 126 -27.30 15.60 -14.43
N PHE A 127 -27.11 15.77 -13.12
CA PHE A 127 -28.20 15.70 -12.14
C PHE A 127 -28.62 17.07 -11.57
N GLN A 128 -27.89 18.15 -11.86
CA GLN A 128 -28.21 19.49 -11.37
C GLN A 128 -29.57 20.02 -11.82
N ASP A 129 -30.06 19.61 -13.01
CA ASP A 129 -31.33 20.10 -13.56
C ASP A 129 -32.54 19.28 -13.08
N MET A 130 -32.33 18.18 -12.34
CA MET A 130 -33.43 17.38 -11.80
C MET A 130 -33.79 17.86 -10.39
N PRO A 131 -35.01 18.41 -10.16
CA PRO A 131 -35.40 18.98 -8.87
C PRO A 131 -35.38 17.97 -7.70
N ALA A 132 -35.48 16.67 -7.99
CA ALA A 132 -35.35 15.58 -7.02
C ALA A 132 -33.90 15.30 -6.57
N TYR A 133 -32.89 15.83 -7.28
CA TYR A 133 -31.46 15.58 -7.06
C TYR A 133 -30.67 16.86 -6.71
N SER A 134 -31.34 17.84 -6.11
CA SER A 134 -30.73 19.10 -5.65
C SER A 134 -29.69 18.93 -4.52
N LYS A 135 -29.54 17.72 -3.98
CA LYS A 135 -28.52 17.37 -2.99
C LYS A 135 -27.49 16.44 -3.63
N LEU A 136 -26.21 16.66 -3.32
CA LEU A 136 -25.17 15.69 -3.64
C LEU A 136 -25.61 14.30 -3.17
N PRO A 137 -25.47 13.26 -4.00
CA PRO A 137 -25.72 11.90 -3.59
C PRO A 137 -24.77 11.62 -2.42
N PRO A 138 -25.24 10.94 -1.38
CA PRO A 138 -24.37 10.51 -0.31
C PRO A 138 -23.21 9.73 -0.93
N LEU A 139 -21.97 10.07 -0.58
CA LEU A 139 -20.81 9.30 -0.98
C LEU A 139 -21.07 7.84 -0.57
N SER A 140 -21.01 6.93 -1.54
CA SER A 140 -21.10 5.53 -1.18
C SER A 140 -19.93 5.18 -0.26
N PRO A 141 -20.10 4.26 0.69
CA PRO A 141 -19.01 3.84 1.57
C PRO A 141 -17.78 3.34 0.78
N ASP A 142 -18.01 2.73 -0.38
CA ASP A 142 -16.96 2.28 -1.29
C ASP A 142 -16.19 3.45 -1.92
N ASP A 143 -16.90 4.52 -2.30
CA ASP A 143 -16.28 5.73 -2.85
C ASP A 143 -15.45 6.46 -1.79
N PHE A 144 -15.96 6.51 -0.56
CA PHE A 144 -15.24 7.12 0.56
C PHE A 144 -13.97 6.31 0.90
N GLY A 145 -14.09 4.98 1.00
CA GLY A 145 -12.95 4.09 1.20
C GLY A 145 -11.93 4.18 0.07
N GLY A 146 -12.39 4.29 -1.18
CA GLY A 146 -11.53 4.49 -2.35
C GLY A 146 -10.78 5.83 -2.33
N LEU A 147 -11.44 6.91 -1.90
CA LEU A 147 -10.82 8.23 -1.80
C LEU A 147 -9.78 8.29 -0.67
N LEU A 148 -10.08 7.69 0.48
CA LEU A 148 -9.11 7.53 1.58
C LEU A 148 -7.92 6.67 1.18
N ALA A 149 -8.17 5.54 0.52
CA ALA A 149 -7.15 4.66 -0.04
C ALA A 149 -6.20 5.44 -0.97
N SER A 150 -6.76 6.22 -1.90
CA SER A 150 -6.00 7.04 -2.84
C SER A 150 -5.15 8.09 -2.12
N GLY A 151 -5.73 8.75 -1.11
CA GLY A 151 -5.00 9.72 -0.27
C GLY A 151 -3.82 9.09 0.47
N LEU A 152 -4.01 7.91 1.07
CA LEU A 152 -2.91 7.18 1.73
C LEU A 152 -1.85 6.73 0.73
N GLN A 153 -2.23 6.21 -0.43
CA GLN A 153 -1.29 5.83 -1.48
C GLN A 153 -0.46 7.02 -1.96
N LEU A 154 -1.08 8.21 -2.08
CA LEU A 154 -0.37 9.43 -2.44
C LEU A 154 0.65 9.82 -1.36
N ILE A 155 0.25 9.81 -0.09
CA ILE A 155 1.13 10.14 1.04
C ILE A 155 2.31 9.15 1.10
N ILE A 156 2.03 7.85 1.01
CA ILE A 156 3.06 6.81 1.02
C ILE A 156 3.97 6.92 -0.20
N GLY A 157 3.41 7.15 -1.39
CA GLY A 157 4.16 7.31 -2.64
C GLY A 157 5.12 8.50 -2.57
N LEU A 158 4.63 9.66 -2.14
CA LEU A 158 5.46 10.86 -1.93
C LEU A 158 6.51 10.66 -0.85
N TRP A 159 6.15 9.97 0.24
CA TRP A 159 7.09 9.65 1.31
C TRP A 159 8.21 8.71 0.83
N LEU A 160 7.91 7.72 -0.01
CA LEU A 160 8.93 6.87 -0.63
C LEU A 160 9.81 7.62 -1.62
N LEU A 161 9.25 8.55 -2.40
CA LEU A 161 9.98 9.37 -3.36
C LEU A 161 10.99 10.30 -2.67
N ILE A 162 10.53 11.05 -1.66
CA ILE A 162 11.34 12.08 -0.99
C ILE A 162 12.18 11.48 0.14
N GLY A 163 11.62 10.51 0.87
CA GLY A 163 12.18 9.90 2.08
C GLY A 163 13.10 8.71 1.85
N ASN A 164 13.42 8.34 0.59
CA ASN A 164 14.23 7.15 0.29
C ASN A 164 15.57 7.10 1.07
N ARG A 165 16.21 8.25 1.30
CA ARG A 165 17.47 8.35 2.06
C ARG A 165 17.27 7.98 3.52
N ALA A 166 16.19 8.46 4.13
CA ALA A 166 15.86 8.18 5.53
C ALA A 166 15.53 6.69 5.73
N ILE A 167 14.72 6.11 4.81
CA ILE A 167 14.34 4.70 4.86
C ILE A 167 15.57 3.80 4.75
N VAL A 168 16.46 4.07 3.79
CA VAL A 168 17.70 3.30 3.65
C VAL A 168 18.55 3.41 4.91
N ASN A 169 18.67 4.59 5.52
CA ASN A 169 19.45 4.78 6.74
C ASN A 169 18.86 4.02 7.94
N VAL A 170 17.53 4.03 8.11
CA VAL A 170 16.85 3.27 9.18
C VAL A 170 17.05 1.77 8.98
N LEU A 171 16.86 1.28 7.75
CA LEU A 171 17.07 -0.13 7.41
C LEU A 171 18.53 -0.57 7.59
N THR A 172 19.50 0.31 7.37
CA THR A 172 20.91 0.00 7.66
C THR A 172 21.20 -0.02 9.16
N ARG A 173 20.60 0.89 9.96
CA ARG A 173 20.80 0.91 11.42
C ARG A 173 20.21 -0.30 12.12
N LEU A 174 19.08 -0.81 11.64
CA LEU A 174 18.43 -2.01 12.20
C LEU A 174 19.17 -3.31 11.88
N ARG A 175 20.22 -3.26 11.04
CA ARG A 175 21.07 -4.41 10.69
C ARG A 175 22.50 -4.32 11.22
N GLY A 176 22.88 -3.18 11.80
CA GLY A 176 24.15 -3.03 12.52
C GLY A 176 24.10 -3.75 13.84
#